data_AF-A0A8X6HMN2-F1
#
_entry.id   AF-A0A8X6HMN2-F1
#
_cell.length_a   1.000
_cell.length_b   1.000
_cell.length_c   1.000
_cell.angle_alpha   90.00
_cell.angle_beta   90.00
_cell.angle_gamma   90.00
#
_symmetry.space_group_name_H-M   'P 1'
#
loop_
_entity.id
_entity.type
_entity.pdbx_description
1 polymer ?
#
loop_
_entity_poly.entity_id
_entity_poly.type
_entity_poly.pdbx_seq_one_letter_code
_entity_poly.pdbx_strand_id
1 'polypeptide(L)'
;MTGNQLDVIIDNKQAHALVDSGASFSVISDKYRRFLKKVLFPEAKSIPLKVADGTLVRPIGKCILRVRINGRELPFEFIVLPHCSHDIVLGWDVLAASQAVIDCGQSELFLEDIFQDHATLDTWKLYSTKDYTLKTIFLTKIAVSEGHKCSHRR
;
A
#
# COMPACT_ATOMS: atom_id res chain seq x y z
N MET A 1 10.42 17.39 -0.67
CA MET A 1 10.54 15.92 -0.73
C MET A 1 11.57 15.53 -1.79
N THR A 2 12.49 14.64 -1.47
CA THR A 2 13.37 13.99 -2.44
C THR A 2 12.92 12.54 -2.58
N GLY A 3 11.94 12.27 -3.44
CA GLY A 3 11.43 10.91 -3.72
C GLY A 3 10.00 10.65 -3.24
N ASN A 4 9.59 9.38 -3.29
CA ASN A 4 8.25 8.87 -2.96
C ASN A 4 8.10 8.50 -1.47
N GLN A 5 8.67 9.30 -0.58
CA GLN A 5 8.61 9.12 0.86
C GLN A 5 7.78 10.21 1.52
N LEU A 6 7.02 9.86 2.55
CA LEU A 6 6.17 10.77 3.29
C LEU A 6 6.41 10.67 4.80
N ASP A 7 6.34 11.81 5.47
CA ASP A 7 6.32 11.89 6.93
C ASP A 7 4.96 11.43 7.44
N VAL A 8 4.98 10.35 8.23
CA VAL A 8 3.80 9.77 8.86
C VAL A 8 4.04 9.59 10.35
N ILE A 9 2.96 9.43 11.12
CA ILE A 9 3.07 9.07 12.53
C ILE A 9 2.65 7.60 12.68
N ILE A 10 3.56 6.76 13.14
CA ILE A 10 3.32 5.34 13.43
C ILE A 10 3.36 5.13 14.94
N ASP A 11 2.24 4.70 15.52
CA ASP A 11 2.13 4.46 16.97
C ASP A 11 2.72 5.61 17.83
N ASN A 12 2.35 6.84 17.48
CA ASN A 12 2.80 8.10 18.10
C ASN A 12 4.29 8.45 17.91
N LYS A 13 5.01 7.81 16.99
CA LYS A 13 6.36 8.20 16.58
C LYS A 13 6.38 8.67 15.14
N GLN A 14 7.12 9.75 14.85
CA GLN A 14 7.37 10.14 13.46
C GLN A 14 8.19 9.06 12.74
N ALA A 15 7.82 8.80 11.49
CA ALA A 15 8.48 7.85 10.61
C ALA A 15 8.45 8.39 9.17
N HIS A 16 9.44 8.01 8.38
CA HIS A 16 9.43 8.22 6.94
C HIS A 16 8.95 6.92 6.28
N ALA A 17 7.78 6.96 5.66
CA ALA A 17 7.22 5.81 4.96
C ALA A 17 7.44 5.94 3.45
N LEU A 18 7.87 4.84 2.82
CA LEU A 18 7.86 4.73 1.37
C LEU A 18 6.41 4.52 0.90
N VAL A 19 5.92 5.37 0.00
CA VAL A 19 4.63 5.16 -0.66
C VAL A 19 4.88 4.39 -1.96
N ASP A 20 4.39 3.15 -2.02
CA ASP A 20 4.67 2.24 -3.12
C ASP A 20 3.38 1.54 -3.60
N SER A 21 2.71 2.13 -4.58
CA SER A 21 1.54 1.52 -5.22
C SER A 21 1.87 0.26 -6.03
N GLY A 22 3.17 -0.02 -6.28
CA GLY A 22 3.64 -1.26 -6.90
C GLY A 22 3.79 -2.42 -5.93
N ALA A 23 3.80 -2.16 -4.61
CA ALA A 23 3.83 -3.20 -3.59
C ALA A 23 2.41 -3.68 -3.28
N SER A 24 2.15 -5.00 -3.35
CA SER A 24 0.83 -5.55 -2.99
C SER A 24 0.54 -5.47 -1.49
N PHE A 25 1.58 -5.49 -0.67
CA PHE A 25 1.47 -5.54 0.78
C PHE A 25 2.26 -4.42 1.44
N SER A 26 1.71 -3.91 2.54
CA SER A 26 2.40 -2.98 3.41
C SER A 26 3.38 -3.74 4.30
N VAL A 27 4.58 -3.18 4.42
CA VAL A 27 5.74 -3.85 5.04
C VAL A 27 6.35 -2.97 6.12
N ILE A 28 6.77 -3.61 7.21
CA ILE A 28 7.63 -3.03 8.23
C ILE A 28 8.91 -3.85 8.36
N SER A 29 10.05 -3.17 8.56
CA SER A 29 11.30 -3.85 8.90
C SER A 29 11.24 -4.42 10.32
N ASP A 30 11.75 -5.63 10.54
CA ASP A 30 11.77 -6.20 11.91
C ASP A 30 12.57 -5.32 12.89
N LYS A 31 13.62 -4.64 12.39
CA LYS A 31 14.37 -3.63 13.15
C LYS A 31 13.45 -2.53 13.68
N TYR A 32 12.61 -1.96 12.82
CA TYR A 32 11.71 -0.87 13.21
C TYR A 32 10.57 -1.37 14.09
N ARG A 33 10.00 -2.55 13.81
CA ARG A 33 9.00 -3.19 14.67
C ARG A 33 9.53 -3.37 16.11
N ARG A 34 10.78 -3.83 16.28
CA ARG A 34 11.43 -3.94 17.60
C ARG A 34 11.57 -2.59 18.28
N PHE A 35 11.97 -1.56 17.54
CA PHE A 35 12.06 -0.19 18.05
C PHE A 35 10.70 0.37 18.53
N LEU A 36 9.62 0.02 17.83
CA LEU A 36 8.25 0.33 18.22
C LEU A 36 7.70 -0.60 19.31
N LYS A 37 8.43 -1.65 19.70
CA LYS A 37 8.02 -2.69 20.66
C LYS A 37 6.70 -3.37 20.27
N LYS A 38 6.45 -3.53 18.97
CA LYS A 38 5.20 -4.13 18.48
C LYS A 38 5.25 -5.65 18.60
N VAL A 39 4.12 -6.21 19.01
CA VAL A 39 3.92 -7.66 19.06
C VAL A 39 4.04 -8.21 17.64
N LEU A 40 4.84 -9.27 17.48
CA LEU A 40 4.93 -10.04 16.26
C LEU A 40 3.93 -11.19 16.35
N PHE A 41 3.11 -11.37 15.33
CA PHE A 41 2.27 -12.55 15.13
C PHE A 41 2.98 -13.46 14.11
N PRO A 42 3.68 -14.53 14.57
CA PRO A 42 4.39 -15.41 13.66
C PRO A 42 3.41 -16.16 12.76
N GLU A 43 3.79 -16.37 11.50
CA GLU A 43 2.97 -17.12 10.55
C GLU A 43 3.67 -18.44 10.22
N ALA A 44 3.17 -19.53 10.80
CA ALA A 44 3.79 -20.86 10.73
C ALA A 44 3.99 -21.40 9.30
N LYS A 45 3.22 -20.88 8.34
CA LYS A 45 3.30 -21.23 6.91
C LYS A 45 3.47 -19.99 6.03
N SER A 46 4.38 -19.10 6.41
CA SER A 46 4.67 -17.91 5.61
C SER A 46 5.16 -18.26 4.20
N ILE A 47 4.48 -17.75 3.18
CA ILE A 47 4.84 -17.88 1.76
C ILE A 47 5.91 -16.82 1.45
N PRO A 48 7.01 -17.17 0.76
CA PRO A 48 7.99 -16.19 0.31
C PRO A 48 7.35 -15.12 -0.59
N LEU A 49 7.69 -13.86 -0.33
CA LEU A 49 7.28 -12.73 -1.15
C LEU A 49 8.38 -12.39 -2.14
N LYS A 50 8.00 -12.10 -3.38
CA LYS A 50 8.90 -11.51 -4.36
C LYS A 50 9.01 -10.01 -4.07
N VAL A 51 10.20 -9.53 -3.75
CA VAL A 51 10.43 -8.12 -3.45
C VAL A 51 10.96 -7.38 -4.69
N ALA A 52 11.15 -6.06 -4.58
CA ALA A 52 11.43 -5.18 -5.72
C ALA A 52 12.72 -5.52 -6.49
N ASP A 53 13.74 -6.07 -5.82
CA ASP A 53 14.98 -6.53 -6.48
C ASP A 53 14.83 -7.89 -7.19
N GLY A 54 13.62 -8.47 -7.16
CA GLY A 54 13.30 -9.76 -7.76
C GLY A 54 13.60 -10.98 -6.88
N THR A 55 14.23 -10.80 -5.72
CA THR A 55 14.52 -11.89 -4.78
C THR A 55 13.28 -12.34 -4.03
N LEU A 56 13.35 -13.55 -3.46
CA LEU A 56 12.30 -14.10 -2.61
C LEU A 56 12.70 -13.96 -1.14
N VAL A 57 11.87 -13.28 -0.36
CA VAL A 57 12.08 -13.07 1.08
C VAL A 57 10.91 -13.71 1.83
N ARG A 58 11.21 -14.52 2.85
CA ARG A 58 10.17 -15.05 3.75
C ARG A 58 9.87 -14.02 4.84
N PRO A 59 8.63 -13.54 4.95
CA PRO A 59 8.19 -12.80 6.13
C PRO A 59 8.41 -13.60 7.41
N ILE A 60 8.72 -12.89 8.49
CA ILE A 60 8.82 -13.51 9.83
C ILE A 60 7.46 -13.56 10.55
N GLY A 61 6.48 -12.83 10.04
CA GLY A 61 5.13 -12.75 10.58
C GLY A 61 4.49 -11.41 10.23
N LYS A 62 3.52 -11.01 11.05
CA LYS A 62 2.73 -9.79 10.86
C LYS A 62 2.67 -8.98 12.14
N CYS A 63 2.33 -7.70 12.05
CA CYS A 63 1.98 -6.87 13.21
C CYS A 63 0.95 -5.80 12.84
N ILE A 64 0.24 -5.26 13.83
CA ILE A 64 -0.71 -4.16 13.63
C ILE A 64 -0.03 -2.84 13.98
N LEU A 65 -0.03 -1.88 13.05
CA LEU A 65 0.47 -0.51 13.27
C LEU A 65 -0.70 0.48 13.22
N ARG A 66 -0.68 1.50 14.08
CA ARG A 66 -1.57 2.66 13.92
C ARG A 66 -0.86 3.69 13.06
N VAL A 67 -1.41 3.95 11.88
CA VAL A 67 -0.86 4.89 10.91
C VAL A 67 -1.67 6.17 10.97
N ARG A 68 -1.01 7.29 11.26
CA ARG A 68 -1.61 8.62 11.27
C ARG A 68 -1.02 9.52 10.19
N ILE A 69 -1.90 10.00 9.31
CA ILE A 69 -1.60 10.87 8.16
C ILE A 69 -2.66 11.97 8.10
N ASN A 70 -2.26 13.22 7.96
CA ASN A 70 -3.16 14.38 7.87
C ASN A 70 -4.24 14.40 8.98
N GLY A 71 -3.84 14.08 10.22
CA GLY A 71 -4.72 14.08 11.39
C GLY A 71 -5.62 12.85 11.55
N ARG A 72 -5.66 11.94 10.57
CA ARG A 72 -6.47 10.71 10.59
C ARG A 72 -5.62 9.54 11.02
N GLU A 73 -6.08 8.72 11.96
CA GLU A 73 -5.36 7.56 12.48
C GLU A 73 -6.17 6.27 12.29
N LEU A 74 -5.60 5.30 11.59
CA LEU A 74 -6.22 4.01 11.32
C LEU A 74 -5.25 2.85 11.63
N PRO A 75 -5.74 1.73 12.18
CA PRO A 75 -4.93 0.53 12.37
C PRO A 75 -4.87 -0.29 11.07
N PHE A 76 -3.67 -0.76 10.72
CA PHE A 76 -3.47 -1.65 9.59
C PHE A 76 -2.56 -2.82 9.95
N GLU A 77 -2.76 -3.94 9.27
CA GLU A 77 -1.86 -5.08 9.31
C GLU A 77 -0.67 -4.82 8.39
N PHE A 78 0.54 -5.11 8.89
CA PHE A 78 1.78 -5.01 8.16
C PHE A 78 2.50 -6.35 8.16
N ILE A 79 3.05 -6.72 7.01
CA ILE A 79 3.98 -7.84 6.90
C ILE A 79 5.33 -7.43 7.48
N VAL A 80 5.89 -8.27 8.34
CA VAL A 80 7.21 -8.03 8.93
C VAL A 80 8.26 -8.75 8.11
N LEU A 81 9.13 -7.99 7.44
CA LEU A 81 10.29 -8.54 6.74
C LEU A 81 11.52 -8.56 7.66
N PRO A 82 12.37 -9.60 7.59
CA PRO A 82 13.59 -9.68 8.39
C PRO A 82 14.55 -8.53 8.06
N HIS A 83 14.63 -8.17 6.77
CA HIS A 83 15.41 -7.04 6.27
C HIS A 83 14.58 -6.27 5.24
N CYS A 84 14.58 -4.95 5.34
CA CYS A 84 14.00 -4.05 4.36
C CYS A 84 14.85 -2.77 4.36
N SER A 85 15.05 -2.17 3.18
CA SER A 85 15.79 -0.91 3.04
C SER A 85 15.05 0.28 3.65
N HIS A 86 13.74 0.14 3.84
CA HIS A 86 12.86 1.13 4.43
C HIS A 86 12.28 0.57 5.73
N ASP A 87 12.08 1.46 6.71
CA ASP A 87 11.44 1.06 7.97
C ASP A 87 9.97 0.74 7.77
N ILE A 88 9.29 1.51 6.91
CA ILE A 88 7.88 1.35 6.55
C ILE A 88 7.72 1.49 5.03
N VAL A 89 6.94 0.58 4.44
CA VAL A 89 6.41 0.68 3.08
C VAL A 89 4.89 0.62 3.16
N LEU A 90 4.21 1.64 2.63
CA LEU A 90 2.77 1.66 2.43
C LEU A 90 2.49 1.08 1.05
N GLY A 91 2.02 -0.16 1.04
CA GLY A 91 1.60 -0.88 -0.14
C GLY A 91 0.13 -0.66 -0.48
N TRP A 92 -0.29 -1.29 -1.58
CA TRP A 92 -1.62 -1.17 -2.14
C TRP A 92 -2.74 -1.59 -1.18
N ASP A 93 -2.50 -2.57 -0.30
CA ASP A 93 -3.46 -2.98 0.73
C ASP A 93 -3.90 -1.84 1.64
N VAL A 94 -2.97 -1.05 2.17
CA VAL A 94 -3.26 0.12 3.00
C VAL A 94 -3.79 1.27 2.15
N LEU A 95 -3.17 1.53 0.99
CA LEU A 95 -3.58 2.62 0.11
C LEU A 95 -5.03 2.44 -0.37
N ALA A 96 -5.40 1.24 -0.82
CA ALA A 96 -6.76 0.94 -1.27
C ALA A 96 -7.75 0.91 -0.10
N ALA A 97 -7.38 0.30 1.03
CA ALA A 97 -8.27 0.23 2.19
C ALA A 97 -8.60 1.61 2.76
N SER A 98 -7.68 2.58 2.64
CA SER A 98 -7.89 3.96 3.10
C SER A 98 -8.38 4.93 2.02
N GLN A 99 -8.70 4.41 0.82
CA GLN A 99 -9.06 5.23 -0.35
C GLN A 99 -8.04 6.37 -0.57
N ALA A 100 -6.76 6.02 -0.48
CA ALA A 100 -5.70 7.00 -0.40
C ALA A 100 -5.56 7.80 -1.71
N VAL A 101 -5.37 9.11 -1.59
CA VAL A 101 -5.05 10.00 -2.71
C VAL A 101 -3.58 10.40 -2.61
N ILE A 102 -2.78 9.97 -3.59
CA ILE A 102 -1.38 10.36 -3.74
C ILE A 102 -1.33 11.63 -4.59
N ASP A 103 -1.11 12.79 -3.97
CA ASP A 103 -0.92 14.05 -4.68
C ASP A 103 0.58 14.32 -4.84
N CYS A 104 1.13 13.93 -5.99
CA CYS A 104 2.55 14.17 -6.30
C CYS A 104 2.90 15.66 -6.46
N GLY A 105 1.93 16.50 -6.83
CA GLY A 105 2.17 17.94 -7.04
C GLY A 105 2.39 18.68 -5.72
N GLN A 106 1.61 18.31 -4.70
CA GLN A 106 1.74 18.82 -3.33
C GLN A 106 2.68 17.95 -2.47
N SER A 107 3.02 16.77 -2.97
CA SER A 107 3.77 15.75 -2.24
C SER A 107 3.04 15.29 -0.97
N GLU A 108 1.73 15.11 -1.06
CA GLU A 108 0.87 14.75 0.08
C GLU A 108 0.17 13.41 -0.16
N LEU A 109 -0.17 12.73 0.93
CA LEU A 109 -1.03 11.55 0.93
C LEU A 109 -2.25 11.83 1.80
N PHE A 110 -3.44 11.69 1.23
CA PHE A 110 -4.69 11.83 1.96
C PHE A 110 -5.32 10.45 2.17
N LEU A 111 -6.00 10.26 3.29
CA LEU A 111 -6.81 9.09 3.58
C LEU A 111 -8.28 9.55 3.64
N GLU A 112 -9.17 8.95 2.84
CA GLU A 112 -10.60 9.32 2.88
C GLU A 112 -11.34 8.60 4.02
N ASP A 113 -12.52 9.11 4.37
CA ASP A 113 -13.40 8.47 5.35
C ASP A 113 -14.04 7.25 4.70
N ILE A 114 -13.70 6.06 5.18
CA ILE A 114 -14.43 4.85 4.81
C ILE A 114 -15.81 4.95 5.45
N PHE A 115 -16.81 5.46 4.72
CA PHE A 115 -18.20 5.15 5.03
C PHE A 115 -18.38 3.65 4.76
N GLN A 116 -18.52 2.85 5.81
CA GLN A 116 -18.87 1.44 5.70
C GLN A 116 -20.32 1.31 5.22
N ASP A 117 -20.56 1.56 3.94
CA ASP A 117 -21.68 0.92 3.25
C ASP A 117 -21.14 -0.34 2.57
N HIS A 118 -21.27 -1.46 3.28
CA HIS A 118 -20.98 -2.80 2.75
C HIS A 118 -22.02 -3.16 1.68
N ALA A 119 -21.93 -2.53 0.51
CA ALA A 119 -22.66 -2.94 -0.67
C ALA A 119 -21.84 -2.63 -1.93
N THR A 120 -21.42 -3.69 -2.63
CA THR A 120 -20.93 -3.72 -4.02
C THR A 120 -19.45 -3.40 -4.29
N LEU A 121 -18.54 -4.20 -3.73
CA LEU A 121 -17.20 -4.36 -4.32
C LEU A 121 -17.27 -5.35 -5.50
N ASP A 122 -17.63 -4.87 -6.68
CA ASP A 122 -17.43 -5.65 -7.93
C ASP A 122 -17.18 -4.78 -9.18
N THR A 123 -16.86 -3.50 -9.03
CA THR A 123 -16.40 -2.70 -10.19
C THR A 123 -15.30 -1.73 -9.77
N TRP A 124 -14.09 -1.91 -10.32
CA TRP A 124 -13.08 -0.86 -10.31
C TRP A 124 -13.61 0.31 -11.13
N LYS A 125 -13.76 1.46 -10.51
CA LYS A 125 -14.22 2.69 -11.17
C LYS A 125 -13.10 3.71 -11.15
N LEU A 126 -12.80 4.25 -12.33
CA LEU A 126 -11.89 5.38 -12.49
C LEU A 126 -12.68 6.66 -12.22
N TYR A 127 -12.19 7.50 -11.30
CA TYR A 127 -12.80 8.78 -10.99
C TYR A 127 -11.81 9.91 -11.22
N SER A 128 -12.35 11.09 -11.50
CA SER A 128 -11.60 12.34 -11.54
C SER A 128 -11.96 13.17 -10.32
N THR A 129 -10.96 13.84 -9.75
CA THR A 129 -11.14 14.76 -8.61
C THR A 129 -11.63 16.14 -9.03
N LYS A 130 -11.74 16.40 -10.34
CA LYS A 130 -12.24 17.65 -10.94
C LYS A 130 -12.96 17.37 -12.25
N ASP A 131 -13.84 18.28 -12.66
CA ASP A 131 -14.48 18.20 -13.97
C ASP A 131 -13.43 18.41 -15.08
N TYR A 132 -13.30 17.45 -15.99
CA TYR A 132 -12.49 17.59 -17.20
C TYR A 132 -13.35 17.43 -18.44
N THR A 133 -13.23 18.39 -19.36
CA THR A 133 -13.79 18.25 -20.71
C THR A 133 -12.79 17.53 -21.61
N LEU A 134 -13.08 16.28 -21.94
CA LEU A 134 -12.29 15.54 -22.92
C LEU A 134 -12.70 15.99 -24.32
N LYS A 135 -11.73 16.51 -25.11
CA LYS A 135 -11.96 16.73 -26.54
C LYS A 135 -12.13 15.36 -27.22
N THR A 136 -13.22 15.20 -27.98
CA THR A 136 -13.63 13.93 -28.60
C THR A 136 -12.55 13.31 -29.49
N ILE A 137 -11.59 14.10 -29.97
CA ILE A 137 -10.48 13.68 -30.84
C ILE A 137 -9.38 12.86 -30.14
N PHE A 138 -9.40 12.71 -28.80
CA PHE A 138 -8.38 11.94 -28.05
C PHE A 138 -8.92 10.67 -27.39
N LEU A 139 -10.19 10.31 -27.61
CA LEU A 139 -10.78 9.11 -27.05
C LEU A 139 -10.39 7.88 -27.89
N THR A 140 -9.26 7.26 -27.56
CA THR A 140 -8.95 5.91 -28.05
C THR A 140 -9.47 4.88 -27.05
N LYS A 141 -10.29 3.94 -27.51
CA LYS A 141 -10.73 2.80 -26.72
C LYS A 141 -9.49 1.92 -26.43
N ILE A 142 -9.06 1.86 -25.18
CA ILE A 142 -8.08 0.87 -24.74
C ILE A 142 -8.83 -0.44 -24.57
N ALA A 143 -8.62 -1.39 -25.48
CA ALA A 143 -9.09 -2.75 -25.28
C ALA A 143 -8.21 -3.41 -24.22
N VAL A 144 -8.77 -3.67 -23.05
CA VAL A 144 -8.13 -4.52 -22.05
C VAL A 144 -8.32 -5.96 -22.53
N SER A 145 -7.27 -6.58 -23.07
CA SER A 145 -7.27 -8.01 -23.36
C SER A 145 -7.30 -8.76 -22.03
N GLU A 146 -8.30 -9.63 -21.82
CA GLU A 146 -8.25 -10.60 -20.74
C GLU A 146 -6.93 -11.38 -20.85
N GLY A 147 -6.08 -11.27 -19.82
CA GLY A 147 -4.82 -11.97 -19.79
C GLY A 147 -5.06 -13.47 -19.93
N HIS A 148 -4.47 -14.07 -20.97
CA HIS A 148 -4.44 -15.50 -21.14
C HIS A 148 -3.96 -16.16 -19.83
N LYS A 149 -4.75 -17.10 -19.30
CA LYS A 149 -4.30 -18.02 -18.27
C LYS A 149 -3.02 -18.70 -18.77
N CYS A 150 -1.90 -18.39 -18.13
CA CYS A 150 -0.64 -19.09 -18.37
C CYS A 150 -0.80 -20.53 -17.90
N SER A 151 -1.14 -21.44 -18.81
CA SER A 151 -1.15 -22.88 -18.54
C SER A 151 0.29 -23.37 -18.41
N HIS A 152 0.73 -23.65 -17.19
CA HIS A 152 1.95 -24.43 -17.02
C HIS A 152 1.62 -25.88 -17.35
N ARG A 153 2.15 -26.38 -18.49
CA ARG A 153 2.23 -27.81 -18.77
C ARG A 153 3.38 -28.40 -17.95
N ARG A 154 3.00 -29.39 -17.13
CA ARG A 154 3.74 -30.52 -16.53
C ARG A 154 5.12 -30.24 -15.96
#